data_AF-A0A9X5X5S9-F1
#
_entry.id   AF-A0A9X5X5S9-F1
#
_cell.length_a   1.000
_cell.length_b   1.000
_cell.length_c   1.000
_cell.angle_alpha   90.00
_cell.angle_beta   90.00
_cell.angle_gamma   90.00
#
_symmetry.space_group_name_H-M   'P 1'
#
loop_
_entity.id
_entity.type
_entity.pdbx_description
1 polymer ?
#
loop_
_entity_poly.entity_id
_entity_poly.type
_entity_poly.pdbx_seq_one_letter_code
_entity_poly.pdbx_strand_id
1 'polypeptide(L)' 'AQVIALLAELQRELGLALVFVAHDLAVVRQVSDRVAVMRRGRIVEYGPADEVYESPRDPYTK' A
#
# COMPACT_ATOMS: atom_id res chain seq x y z
N ALA A 1 10.49 8.62 -6.19
CA ALA A 1 10.81 9.64 -5.17
C ALA A 1 11.97 9.14 -4.30
N GLN A 2 13.01 9.94 -4.09
CA GLN A 2 14.23 9.53 -3.37
C GLN A 2 13.99 9.06 -1.92
N VAL A 3 13.03 9.67 -1.21
CA VAL A 3 12.73 9.33 0.20
C VAL A 3 12.23 7.90 0.37
N ILE A 4 11.42 7.41 -0.57
CA ILE A 4 10.85 6.06 -0.49
C ILE A 4 11.93 5.00 -0.67
N ALA A 5 12.89 5.24 -1.57
CA ALA A 5 14.03 4.34 -1.77
C ALA A 5 14.89 4.25 -0.50
N LEU A 6 15.15 5.39 0.16
CA LEU A 6 15.85 5.43 1.44
C LEU A 6 15.09 4.67 2.54
N LEU A 7 13.78 4.87 2.65
CA LEU A 7 12.97 4.15 3.63
C LEU A 7 12.98 2.64 3.39
N ALA A 8 12.93 2.20 2.13
CA ALA A 8 13.01 0.78 1.78
C ALA A 8 14.40 0.19 2.09
N GLU A 9 15.47 0.96 1.96
CA GLU A 9 16.82 0.55 2.38
C GLU A 9 16.91 0.38 3.90
N LEU A 10 16.48 1.39 4.66
CA LEU A 10 16.45 1.34 6.12
C LEU A 10 15.55 0.20 6.64
N GLN A 11 14.43 -0.07 5.97
CA GLN A 11 13.56 -1.19 6.30
C GLN A 11 14.32 -2.52 6.26
N ARG A 12 15.10 -2.74 5.20
CA ARG A 12 15.87 -3.98 5.00
C ARG A 12 17.03 -4.10 5.98
N GLU A 13 17.75 -2.99 6.22
CA GLU A 13 18.91 -2.99 7.13
C GLU A 13 18.51 -3.18 8.59
N LEU A 14 17.40 -2.59 9.01
CA LEU A 14 16.99 -2.54 10.40
C LEU A 14 15.84 -3.51 10.73
N GLY A 15 15.30 -4.23 9.73
CA GLY A 15 14.19 -5.17 9.92
C GLY A 15 12.88 -4.51 10.33
N LEU A 16 12.59 -3.32 9.80
CA LEU A 16 11.42 -2.53 10.20
C LEU A 16 10.13 -2.98 9.51
N ALA A 17 9.02 -2.80 10.22
CA ALA A 17 7.70 -2.76 9.59
C ALA A 17 7.34 -1.30 9.28
N LEU A 18 7.00 -1.00 8.02
CA LEU A 18 6.60 0.33 7.57
C LEU A 18 5.11 0.34 7.22
N VAL A 19 4.42 1.41 7.63
CA VAL A 19 3.03 1.68 7.25
C VAL A 19 2.99 3.00 6.50
N PHE A 20 2.60 2.93 5.22
CA PHE A 20 2.40 4.10 4.38
C PHE A 20 0.91 4.46 4.31
N VAL A 21 0.60 5.75 4.45
CA VAL A 21 -0.76 6.27 4.29
C VAL A 21 -0.76 7.25 3.14
N ALA A 22 -1.50 6.92 2.08
CA ALA A 22 -1.65 7.76 0.90
C ALA A 22 -3.06 7.62 0.31
N HIS A 23 -3.41 8.54 -0.58
CA HIS A 23 -4.69 8.54 -1.30
C HIS A 23 -4.58 7.95 -2.72
N ASP A 24 -3.37 7.83 -3.25
CA ASP A 24 -3.11 7.35 -4.60
C ASP A 24 -2.68 5.88 -4.57
N LEU A 25 -3.52 5.00 -5.12
CA LEU A 25 -3.28 3.57 -5.15
C LEU A 25 -2.06 3.19 -6.01
N ALA A 26 -1.73 3.96 -7.05
CA ALA A 26 -0.56 3.69 -7.89
C ALA A 26 0.75 3.89 -7.12
N VAL A 27 0.81 4.90 -6.24
CA VAL A 27 1.96 5.12 -5.36
C VAL A 27 2.04 4.01 -4.31
N VAL A 28 0.91 3.67 -3.66
CA VAL A 28 0.89 2.63 -2.63
C VAL A 28 1.34 1.28 -3.20
N ARG A 29 0.91 0.95 -4.43
CA ARG A 29 1.30 -0.27 -5.14
C ARG A 29 2.82 -0.42 -5.25
N GLN A 30 3.51 0.66 -5.59
CA GLN A 30 4.96 0.61 -5.82
C GLN A 30 5.77 0.41 -4.52
N VAL A 31 5.18 0.70 -3.36
CA VAL A 31 5.95 0.89 -2.11
C VAL A 31 5.55 -0.05 -0.99
N SER A 32 4.43 -0.77 -1.14
CA SER A 32 3.87 -1.62 -0.08
C SER A 32 3.67 -3.05 -0.59
N ASP A 33 3.98 -4.04 0.23
CA ASP A 33 3.70 -5.46 -0.11
C ASP A 33 2.19 -5.74 -0.09
N ARG A 34 1.46 -5.06 0.80
CA ARG A 34 0.02 -5.23 1.02
C ARG A 34 -0.65 -3.88 1.15
N VAL A 35 -1.91 -3.81 0.74
CA VAL A 35 -2.72 -2.59 0.75
C VAL A 35 -4.03 -2.83 1.47
N ALA A 36 -4.40 -1.89 2.34
CA ALA A 36 -5.72 -1.79 2.93
C ALA A 36 -6.42 -0.53 2.42
N VAL A 37 -7.53 -0.68 1.71
CA VAL A 37 -8.36 0.44 1.26
C VAL A 37 -9.39 0.72 2.34
N MET A 38 -9.47 1.99 2.76
CA MET A 38 -10.41 2.44 3.77
C MET A 38 -11.44 3.40 3.20
N ARG A 39 -12.69 3.25 3.65
CA ARG A 39 -13.78 4.19 3.37
C ARG A 39 -14.61 4.39 4.61
N ARG A 40 -14.79 5.65 5.02
CA ARG A 40 -15.59 6.03 6.21
C ARG A 40 -15.19 5.25 7.47
N GLY A 41 -13.88 5.13 7.70
CA GLY A 41 -13.33 4.46 8.88
C GLY A 41 -13.42 2.93 8.87
N ARG A 42 -13.77 2.30 7.74
CA ARG A 42 -13.78 0.84 7.60
C ARG A 42 -12.83 0.40 6.50
N ILE A 43 -12.12 -0.70 6.72
CA ILE A 43 -11.37 -1.39 5.66
C ILE A 43 -12.41 -2.05 4.76
N VAL A 44 -12.47 -1.62 3.51
CA VAL A 44 -13.37 -2.17 2.49
C VAL A 44 -12.66 -3.23 1.66
N GLU A 45 -11.34 -3.16 1.57
CA GLU A 45 -10.54 -4.13 0.82
C GLU A 45 -9.14 -4.28 1.41
N TYR A 46 -8.60 -5.49 1.39
CA TYR A 46 -7.26 -5.80 1.89
C TYR A 46 -6.65 -6.99 1.16
N GLY A 47 -5.42 -6.84 0.70
CA GLY A 47 -4.73 -7.90 -0.05
C GLY A 47 -3.31 -7.52 -0.48
N PRO A 48 -2.64 -8.39 -1.26
CA PRO A 48 -1.42 -8.04 -1.97
C PRO A 48 -1.64 -6.79 -2.82
N ALA A 49 -0.64 -5.91 -2.88
CA ALA A 49 -0.79 -4.63 -3.56
C ALA A 49 -1.15 -4.77 -5.04
N ASP A 50 -0.56 -5.74 -5.73
CA ASP A 50 -0.86 -6.04 -7.13
C ASP A 50 -2.29 -6.56 -7.32
N GLU A 51 -2.80 -7.43 -6.44
CA GLU A 51 -4.16 -7.98 -6.54
C GLU A 51 -5.21 -6.88 -6.31
N VAL A 52 -5.01 -6.01 -5.31
CA VAL A 52 -5.93 -4.90 -5.02
C VAL A 52 -5.95 -3.88 -6.16
N TYR A 53 -4.85 -3.72 -6.90
CA TYR A 53 -4.77 -2.80 -8.03
C TYR A 53 -5.31 -3.39 -9.33
N GLU A 54 -4.95 -4.64 -9.66
CA GLU A 54 -5.26 -5.26 -10.95
C GLU A 54 -6.61 -5.97 -10.98
N SER A 55 -7.06 -6.46 -9.82
CA SER A 55 -8.31 -7.21 -9.69
C SER A 55 -9.08 -6.80 -8.43
N PRO A 56 -9.44 -5.50 -8.30
CA PRO A 56 -10.17 -5.01 -7.14
C PRO A 56 -11.55 -5.68 -7.01
N ARG A 57 -11.86 -6.11 -5.78
CA ARG A 57 -13.10 -6.79 -5.43
C ARG A 57 -14.18 -5.82 -4.97
N ASP A 58 -13.82 -4.76 -4.24
CA ASP A 58 -14.80 -3.79 -3.75
C ASP A 58 -15.20 -2.80 -4.87
N PRO A 59 -16.50 -2.50 -5.06
CA PRO A 59 -16.95 -1.52 -6.05
C PRO A 59 -16.33 -0.12 -5.91
N TYR A 60 -15.87 0.26 -4.71
CA TYR A 60 -15.21 1.54 -4.46
C TYR A 60 -13.74 1.56 -4.91
N THR A 61 -13.09 0.39 -4.96
CA THR A 61 -11.68 0.26 -5.36
C THR A 61 -11.51 0.06 -6.87
N LYS A 62 -12.60 -0.26 -7.58
CA LYS A 62 -12.64 -0.40 -9.04
C LYS A 62 -12.52 0.93 -9.77
#